data_AF-A0A422NKU0-F1
#
_entry.id   AF-A0A422NKU0-F1
#
_cell.length_a   1.000
_cell.length_b   1.000
_cell.length_c   1.000
_cell.angle_alpha   90.00
_cell.angle_beta   90.00
_cell.angle_gamma   90.00
#
_symmetry.space_group_name_H-M   'P 1'
#
loop_
_entity.id
_entity.type
_entity.pdbx_description
1 polymer ?
#
loop_
_entity_poly.entity_id
_entity_poly.type
_entity_poly.pdbx_seq_one_letter_code
_entity_poly.pdbx_strand_id
1 'polypeptide(L)'
;MKRFRLVDLVCCGRGLILRPEATKDPHRYPLGYVPLDGSEPLDNIWALVKNGFFVAPLNKIETIHRAHVGIRHMTQSEYPAVSAPELVGLQLRLKELCSRLLIRRDFWVLEDFNDPELNTSFGIQNIFFDNFKWSQVLWKRFQVFVEEYFPVVDHTHLTYDEYLQLLRSFSHFEQGATLAPLLPRHHKVHPPFGVSAPSKVDMEPLLLYKQWLTNFKGPLFLHKALVVWSGCGSAAFVTKYCGVPIVRGVDPNPRAVASSRRDAQLMGKRFDSISFRVCEMLPDPNDYKESSRIRKFDLMVFCPDQGSFSSFFAEVDDGYAPGMNAFAGRLEQFFEAADAHLTESGVIAICCTNLYSILKPQEPNPIEYEIKVNRRWILLDYYDVPIRNKGVLSHIPTEHRSRLPKELKKQLRSELWILHKVESLNHFAFIHQIPGAQPPSSVASYWRNKNINKLRRVVMKNQVELMGGDWGDYKKRMMQMLQEQSGDDEDDVAQAVRMALDPTYPLELAERSRDAVEKNMETERAFHANVAESFITDSPRERFDAKSAKIRP
;
A
#
# COMPACT_ATOMS: atom_id res chain seq x y z
N MET A 1 14.09 -27.85 -11.25
CA MET A 1 12.69 -27.74 -11.72
C MET A 1 12.19 -26.34 -11.41
N LYS A 2 12.03 -25.49 -12.43
CA LYS A 2 11.50 -24.12 -12.27
C LYS A 2 10.00 -24.22 -12.06
N ARG A 3 9.53 -23.97 -10.84
CA ARG A 3 8.10 -23.93 -10.52
C ARG A 3 7.54 -22.60 -11.02
N PHE A 4 6.76 -22.65 -12.10
CA PHE A 4 5.84 -21.59 -12.45
C PHE A 4 4.73 -21.59 -11.40
N ARG A 5 4.83 -20.70 -10.40
CA ARG A 5 3.65 -20.32 -9.61
C ARG A 5 2.78 -19.47 -10.51
N LEU A 6 1.49 -19.80 -10.59
CA LEU A 6 0.49 -19.03 -11.30
C LEU A 6 0.45 -17.63 -10.67
N VAL A 7 0.93 -16.65 -11.42
CA VAL A 7 0.76 -15.24 -11.08
C VAL A 7 -0.57 -14.83 -11.70
N ASP A 8 -1.44 -14.21 -10.91
CA ASP A 8 -2.46 -13.28 -11.42
C ASP A 8 -1.72 -12.11 -12.08
N LEU A 9 -1.26 -12.35 -13.31
CA LEU A 9 -0.55 -11.39 -14.13
C LEU A 9 -1.52 -10.26 -14.46
N VAL A 10 -1.39 -9.17 -13.72
CA VAL A 10 -1.81 -7.84 -14.16
C VAL A 10 -1.20 -7.63 -15.55
N CYS A 11 -2.05 -7.72 -16.59
CA CYS A 11 -1.76 -7.70 -18.03
C CYS A 11 -1.63 -9.05 -18.78
N CYS A 12 -2.49 -10.04 -18.51
CA CYS A 12 -2.99 -10.91 -19.59
C CYS A 12 -4.26 -10.28 -20.17
N GLY A 13 -4.25 -9.93 -21.47
CA GLY A 13 -5.40 -9.39 -22.17
C GLY A 13 -6.59 -10.36 -22.04
N ARG A 14 -7.63 -9.93 -21.34
CA ARG A 14 -8.87 -10.71 -21.22
C ARG A 14 -9.65 -10.52 -22.51
N GLY A 15 -9.71 -11.53 -23.36
CA GLY A 15 -10.68 -11.57 -24.45
C GLY A 15 -12.11 -11.45 -23.92
N LEU A 16 -12.81 -10.38 -24.27
CA LEU A 16 -14.23 -10.20 -23.96
C LEU A 16 -15.05 -10.46 -25.24
N ILE A 17 -15.46 -11.71 -25.39
CA ILE A 17 -16.40 -12.16 -26.41
C ILE A 17 -17.61 -12.72 -25.68
N LEU A 18 -18.77 -12.11 -25.89
CA LEU A 18 -20.02 -12.59 -25.30
C LEU A 18 -20.36 -13.98 -25.86
N ARG A 19 -20.90 -14.83 -24.99
CA ARG A 19 -21.45 -16.14 -25.32
C ARG A 19 -22.97 -16.07 -25.16
N PRO A 20 -23.73 -15.71 -26.22
CA PRO A 20 -25.16 -15.45 -26.12
C PRO A 20 -25.94 -16.61 -25.48
N GLU A 21 -25.54 -17.85 -25.75
CA GLU A 21 -26.14 -19.07 -25.21
C GLU A 21 -26.12 -19.17 -23.67
N ALA A 22 -25.20 -18.46 -23.02
CA ALA A 22 -25.08 -18.41 -21.55
C ALA A 22 -25.74 -17.16 -20.93
N THR A 23 -26.42 -16.34 -21.74
CA THR A 23 -27.06 -15.10 -21.28
C THR A 23 -28.50 -15.35 -20.82
N LYS A 24 -29.12 -14.34 -20.19
CA LYS A 24 -30.43 -14.47 -19.53
C LYS A 24 -31.59 -14.72 -20.49
N ASP A 25 -31.56 -14.17 -21.70
CA ASP A 25 -32.62 -14.32 -22.70
C ASP A 25 -32.04 -14.33 -24.12
N PRO A 26 -31.46 -15.46 -24.56
CA PRO A 26 -30.84 -15.58 -25.88
C PRO A 26 -31.86 -15.54 -27.03
N HIS A 27 -33.15 -15.81 -26.75
CA HIS A 27 -34.18 -15.83 -27.79
C HIS A 27 -34.59 -14.41 -28.17
N ARG A 28 -34.79 -13.53 -27.19
CA ARG A 28 -35.12 -12.12 -27.44
C ARG A 28 -33.88 -11.30 -27.83
N TYR A 29 -32.73 -11.62 -27.25
CA TYR A 29 -31.47 -10.91 -27.46
C TYR A 29 -30.38 -11.87 -27.96
N PRO A 30 -30.42 -12.26 -29.24
CA PRO A 30 -29.51 -13.27 -29.80
C PRO A 30 -28.04 -12.82 -29.85
N LEU A 31 -27.77 -11.52 -29.72
CA LEU A 31 -26.41 -10.97 -29.62
C LEU A 31 -25.83 -11.07 -28.19
N GLY A 32 -26.61 -11.54 -27.23
CA GLY A 32 -26.19 -11.72 -25.83
C GLY A 32 -26.20 -10.44 -24.98
N TYR A 33 -26.69 -9.32 -25.52
CA TYR A 33 -26.85 -8.06 -24.79
C TYR A 33 -28.15 -7.34 -25.19
N VAL A 34 -28.64 -6.47 -24.31
CA VAL A 34 -29.77 -5.57 -24.56
C VAL A 34 -29.23 -4.26 -25.14
N PRO A 35 -29.58 -3.90 -26.38
CA PRO A 35 -29.15 -2.63 -26.96
C PRO A 35 -29.90 -1.46 -26.31
N LEU A 36 -29.20 -0.36 -26.06
CA LEU A 36 -29.77 0.88 -25.53
C LEU A 36 -29.94 1.91 -26.65
N ASP A 37 -31.17 2.35 -26.88
CA ASP A 37 -31.48 3.43 -27.83
C ASP A 37 -31.56 4.81 -27.15
N GLY A 38 -31.62 4.83 -25.82
CA GLY A 38 -31.68 6.06 -25.01
C GLY A 38 -33.10 6.51 -24.67
N SER A 39 -34.12 5.73 -25.03
CA SER A 39 -35.52 5.99 -24.67
C SER A 39 -35.87 5.47 -23.29
N GLU A 40 -35.14 4.49 -22.77
CA GLU A 40 -35.48 3.82 -21.52
C GLU A 40 -35.10 4.66 -20.29
N PRO A 41 -35.95 4.67 -19.25
CA PRO A 41 -35.58 5.31 -17.98
C PRO A 41 -34.44 4.53 -17.32
N LEU A 42 -33.59 5.28 -16.63
CA LEU A 42 -32.36 4.78 -16.01
C LEU A 42 -32.62 3.63 -15.00
N ASP A 43 -33.73 3.69 -14.26
CA ASP A 43 -34.12 2.66 -13.28
C ASP A 43 -34.39 1.30 -13.95
N ASN A 44 -34.95 1.30 -15.17
CA ASN A 44 -35.19 0.08 -15.92
C ASN A 44 -33.87 -0.54 -16.38
N ILE A 45 -32.93 0.28 -16.87
CA ILE A 45 -31.60 -0.19 -17.26
C ILE A 45 -30.87 -0.78 -16.05
N TRP A 46 -30.98 -0.14 -14.89
CA TRP A 46 -30.39 -0.66 -13.65
C TRP A 46 -31.02 -1.98 -13.21
N ALA A 47 -32.34 -2.13 -13.31
CA ALA A 47 -33.01 -3.39 -13.03
C ALA A 47 -32.52 -4.52 -13.96
N LEU A 48 -32.35 -4.25 -15.26
CA LEU A 48 -31.78 -5.21 -16.22
C LEU A 48 -30.37 -5.65 -15.79
N VAL A 49 -29.51 -4.69 -15.49
CA VAL A 49 -28.11 -4.96 -15.10
C VAL A 49 -28.05 -5.73 -13.77
N LYS A 50 -28.89 -5.38 -12.78
CA LYS A 50 -29.01 -6.13 -11.51
C LYS A 50 -29.47 -7.56 -11.72
N ASN A 51 -30.36 -7.80 -12.70
CA ASN A 51 -30.85 -9.12 -13.07
C ASN A 51 -29.87 -9.93 -13.93
N GLY A 52 -28.71 -9.36 -14.25
CA GLY A 52 -27.62 -10.06 -14.91
C GLY A 52 -27.54 -9.88 -16.42
N PHE A 53 -28.34 -8.99 -17.01
CA PHE A 53 -28.26 -8.68 -18.44
C PHE A 53 -27.02 -7.82 -18.74
N PHE A 54 -26.38 -8.10 -19.88
CA PHE A 54 -25.42 -7.17 -20.49
C PHE A 54 -26.17 -6.08 -21.23
N VAL A 55 -25.67 -4.85 -21.19
CA VAL A 55 -26.23 -3.71 -21.92
C VAL A 55 -25.14 -3.01 -22.71
N ALA A 56 -25.45 -2.56 -23.92
CA ALA A 56 -24.51 -1.84 -24.79
C ALA A 56 -25.24 -0.75 -25.59
N PRO A 57 -24.59 0.37 -25.95
CA PRO A 57 -25.22 1.43 -26.73
C PRO A 57 -25.48 0.97 -28.17
N LEU A 58 -26.63 1.36 -28.73
CA LEU A 58 -26.96 1.11 -30.13
C LEU A 58 -26.32 2.16 -31.05
N ASN A 59 -26.60 3.45 -30.80
CA ASN A 59 -26.23 4.55 -31.71
C ASN A 59 -25.20 5.53 -31.12
N LYS A 60 -25.28 5.83 -29.81
CA LYS A 60 -24.54 6.92 -29.17
C LYS A 60 -23.83 6.50 -27.89
N ILE A 61 -22.60 6.96 -27.69
CA ILE A 61 -21.80 6.81 -26.47
C ILE A 61 -22.49 7.49 -25.29
N GLU A 62 -23.22 8.59 -25.52
CA GLU A 62 -23.98 9.29 -24.48
C GLU A 62 -24.93 8.37 -23.71
N THR A 63 -25.61 7.45 -24.40
CA THR A 63 -26.60 6.54 -23.78
C THR A 63 -25.95 5.66 -22.70
N ILE A 64 -24.84 5.00 -23.04
CA ILE A 64 -24.10 4.15 -22.09
C ILE A 64 -23.39 4.98 -21.02
N HIS A 65 -22.94 6.20 -21.35
CA HIS A 65 -22.35 7.11 -20.36
C HIS A 65 -23.35 7.48 -19.26
N ARG A 66 -24.58 7.86 -19.66
CA ARG A 66 -25.67 8.18 -18.74
C ARG A 66 -26.04 6.97 -17.88
N ALA A 67 -26.14 5.79 -18.49
CA ALA A 67 -26.36 4.54 -17.77
C ALA A 67 -25.24 4.25 -16.75
N HIS A 68 -23.98 4.41 -17.14
CA HIS A 68 -22.82 4.17 -16.27
C HIS A 68 -22.79 5.07 -15.03
N VAL A 69 -22.97 6.37 -15.21
CA VAL A 69 -22.99 7.32 -14.10
C VAL A 69 -24.19 7.07 -13.21
N GLY A 70 -25.37 6.85 -13.81
CA GLY A 70 -26.63 6.65 -13.11
C GLY A 70 -26.66 5.38 -12.27
N ILE A 71 -26.28 4.23 -12.84
CA ILE A 71 -26.24 2.93 -12.15
C ILE A 71 -25.31 3.00 -10.94
N ARG A 72 -24.13 3.63 -11.08
CA ARG A 72 -23.20 3.80 -9.96
C ARG A 72 -23.82 4.61 -8.82
N HIS A 73 -24.56 5.68 -9.15
CA HIS A 73 -25.23 6.51 -8.15
C HIS A 73 -26.39 5.79 -7.45
N MET A 74 -27.22 5.08 -8.19
CA MET A 74 -28.32 4.29 -7.62
C MET A 74 -27.82 3.14 -6.76
N THR A 75 -26.74 2.47 -7.17
CA THR A 75 -26.12 1.40 -6.38
C THR A 75 -25.56 1.95 -5.06
N GLN A 76 -24.94 3.14 -5.07
CA GLN A 76 -24.50 3.80 -3.83
C GLN A 76 -25.67 4.22 -2.92
N SER A 77 -26.86 4.43 -3.49
CA SER A 77 -28.06 4.78 -2.75
C SER A 77 -28.74 3.53 -2.15
N GLU A 78 -28.73 2.41 -2.88
CA GLU A 78 -29.24 1.11 -2.41
C GLU A 78 -28.31 0.48 -1.35
N TYR A 79 -26.99 0.64 -1.49
CA TYR A 79 -25.96 0.13 -0.58
C TYR A 79 -25.10 1.28 -0.01
N PRO A 80 -25.61 2.04 0.98
CA PRO A 80 -24.83 3.12 1.58
C PRO A 80 -23.62 2.55 2.36
N ALA A 81 -22.44 3.12 2.12
CA ALA A 81 -21.20 2.71 2.79
C ALA A 81 -21.04 3.42 4.14
N VAL A 82 -21.77 2.96 5.17
CA VAL A 82 -21.73 3.53 6.54
C VAL A 82 -20.61 2.89 7.36
N SER A 83 -20.32 1.62 7.10
CA SER A 83 -19.29 0.82 7.77
C SER A 83 -18.27 0.22 6.78
N ALA A 84 -17.15 -0.31 7.31
CA ALA A 84 -16.13 -0.96 6.49
C ALA A 84 -16.63 -2.18 5.70
N PRO A 85 -17.41 -3.13 6.27
CA PRO A 85 -17.96 -4.25 5.51
C PRO A 85 -18.91 -3.81 4.40
N GLU A 86 -19.75 -2.80 4.65
CA GLU A 86 -20.67 -2.25 3.65
C GLU A 86 -19.93 -1.58 2.48
N LEU A 87 -18.82 -0.89 2.77
CA LEU A 87 -17.97 -0.31 1.72
C LEU A 87 -17.43 -1.41 0.79
N VAL A 88 -16.99 -2.53 1.36
CA VAL A 88 -16.47 -3.67 0.59
C VAL A 88 -17.58 -4.31 -0.22
N GLY A 89 -18.76 -4.55 0.38
CA GLY A 89 -19.94 -5.05 -0.32
C GLY A 89 -20.35 -4.15 -1.48
N LEU A 90 -20.35 -2.83 -1.27
CA LEU A 90 -20.61 -1.84 -2.32
C LEU A 90 -19.57 -1.91 -3.44
N GLN A 91 -18.27 -2.02 -3.13
CA GLN A 91 -17.22 -2.16 -4.16
C GLN A 91 -17.39 -3.44 -4.99
N LEU A 92 -17.69 -4.57 -4.35
CA LEU A 92 -17.95 -5.83 -5.04
C LEU A 92 -19.19 -5.72 -5.94
N ARG A 93 -20.27 -5.13 -5.43
CA ARG A 93 -21.51 -4.95 -6.20
C ARG A 93 -21.31 -4.01 -7.38
N LEU A 94 -20.59 -2.90 -7.19
CA LEU A 94 -20.25 -2.00 -8.29
C LEU A 94 -19.36 -2.67 -9.34
N LYS A 95 -18.35 -3.46 -8.93
CA LYS A 95 -17.50 -4.23 -9.85
C LYS A 95 -18.34 -5.20 -10.69
N GLU A 96 -19.28 -5.90 -10.05
CA GLU A 96 -20.21 -6.79 -10.72
C GLU A 96 -21.12 -6.06 -11.72
N LEU A 97 -21.78 -4.97 -11.30
CA LEU A 97 -22.74 -4.27 -12.16
C LEU A 97 -22.03 -3.55 -13.31
N CYS A 98 -20.90 -2.90 -13.05
CA CYS A 98 -20.11 -2.20 -14.07
C CYS A 98 -19.51 -3.14 -15.12
N SER A 99 -19.23 -4.42 -14.78
CA SER A 99 -18.73 -5.39 -15.76
C SER A 99 -19.79 -5.80 -16.81
N ARG A 100 -21.05 -5.40 -16.62
CA ARG A 100 -22.16 -5.66 -17.55
C ARG A 100 -22.48 -4.46 -18.44
N LEU A 101 -21.85 -3.32 -18.19
CA LEU A 101 -21.98 -2.10 -19.00
C LEU A 101 -20.92 -2.14 -20.08
N LEU A 102 -21.35 -2.43 -21.30
CA LEU A 102 -20.46 -2.67 -22.42
C LEU A 102 -20.51 -1.53 -23.42
N ILE A 103 -19.44 -1.40 -24.20
CA ILE A 103 -19.38 -0.62 -25.42
C ILE A 103 -18.80 -1.51 -26.52
N ARG A 104 -19.30 -1.36 -27.75
CA ARG A 104 -18.78 -2.09 -28.90
C ARG A 104 -17.31 -1.77 -29.14
N ARG A 105 -16.54 -2.75 -29.63
CA ARG A 105 -15.10 -2.58 -29.83
C ARG A 105 -14.77 -1.56 -30.93
N ASP A 106 -15.56 -1.51 -31.98
CA ASP A 106 -15.50 -0.55 -33.08
C ASP A 106 -16.28 0.73 -32.75
N PHE A 107 -16.02 1.32 -31.59
CA PHE A 107 -16.73 2.50 -31.07
C PHE A 107 -16.71 3.74 -31.99
N TRP A 108 -15.83 3.78 -32.99
CA TRP A 108 -15.77 4.87 -33.98
C TRP A 108 -16.96 4.93 -34.93
N VAL A 109 -17.79 3.88 -34.97
CA VAL A 109 -19.04 3.89 -35.76
C VAL A 109 -20.21 4.55 -35.03
N LEU A 110 -20.04 4.88 -33.75
CA LEU A 110 -21.06 5.56 -32.95
C LEU A 110 -21.12 7.04 -33.33
N GLU A 111 -22.33 7.59 -33.44
CA GLU A 111 -22.60 8.89 -34.06
C GLU A 111 -21.87 10.05 -33.37
N ASP A 112 -21.73 9.98 -32.05
CA ASP A 112 -21.15 11.01 -31.21
C ASP A 112 -19.68 10.75 -30.84
N PHE A 113 -19.01 9.77 -31.47
CA PHE A 113 -17.58 9.52 -31.24
C PHE A 113 -16.70 10.65 -31.77
N ASN A 114 -16.99 11.10 -33.01
CA ASN A 114 -16.26 12.19 -33.65
C ASN A 114 -17.00 12.78 -34.85
N ASP A 115 -17.24 14.08 -34.84
CA ASP A 115 -17.71 14.84 -36.00
C ASP A 115 -16.58 15.74 -36.54
N PRO A 116 -15.95 15.41 -37.67
CA PRO A 116 -14.84 16.18 -38.24
C PRO A 116 -15.26 17.52 -38.85
N GLU A 117 -16.55 17.72 -39.18
CA GLU A 117 -17.05 18.95 -39.79
C GLU A 117 -17.41 19.97 -38.71
N LEU A 118 -18.18 19.54 -37.70
CA LEU A 118 -18.58 20.40 -36.59
C LEU A 118 -17.49 20.51 -35.50
N ASN A 119 -16.46 19.66 -35.55
CA ASN A 119 -15.45 19.50 -34.50
C ASN A 119 -16.11 19.26 -33.14
N THR A 120 -17.12 18.38 -33.12
CA THR A 120 -17.83 18.01 -31.90
C THR A 120 -17.69 16.52 -31.63
N SER A 121 -17.69 16.14 -30.35
CA SER A 121 -17.73 14.75 -29.93
C SER A 121 -18.32 14.65 -28.52
N PHE A 122 -18.74 13.46 -28.11
CA PHE A 122 -19.19 13.16 -26.76
C PHE A 122 -18.20 12.24 -26.05
N GLY A 123 -17.87 12.58 -24.81
CA GLY A 123 -17.07 11.73 -23.92
C GLY A 123 -16.02 12.50 -23.12
N ILE A 124 -15.24 11.76 -22.33
CA ILE A 124 -14.26 12.37 -21.41
C ILE A 124 -13.03 12.92 -22.12
N GLN A 125 -12.80 12.58 -23.40
CA GLN A 125 -11.71 13.11 -24.22
C GLN A 125 -11.73 14.64 -24.29
N ASN A 126 -12.91 15.26 -24.27
CA ASN A 126 -13.08 16.71 -24.32
C ASN A 126 -12.55 17.42 -23.06
N ILE A 127 -12.32 16.68 -21.97
CA ILE A 127 -11.69 17.20 -20.75
C ILE A 127 -10.17 17.28 -20.92
N PHE A 128 -9.60 16.43 -21.77
CA PHE A 128 -8.16 16.25 -21.89
C PHE A 128 -7.56 16.86 -23.15
N PHE A 129 -8.35 16.94 -24.22
CA PHE A 129 -7.91 17.34 -25.54
C PHE A 129 -8.79 18.45 -26.07
N ASP A 130 -8.20 19.30 -26.88
CA ASP A 130 -8.91 20.29 -27.67
C ASP A 130 -9.81 19.60 -28.72
N ASN A 131 -11.01 20.15 -28.92
CA ASN A 131 -12.02 19.57 -29.80
C ASN A 131 -11.54 19.46 -31.26
N PHE A 132 -10.84 20.48 -31.77
CA PHE A 132 -10.29 20.45 -33.12
C PHE A 132 -9.17 19.40 -33.21
N LYS A 133 -8.27 19.37 -32.22
CA LYS A 133 -7.18 18.37 -32.19
C LYS A 133 -7.73 16.93 -32.13
N TRP A 134 -8.78 16.70 -31.35
CA TRP A 134 -9.47 15.41 -31.30
C TRP A 134 -10.03 15.05 -32.67
N SER A 135 -10.84 15.96 -33.23
CA SER A 135 -11.68 15.65 -34.38
C SER A 135 -10.94 15.50 -35.69
N GLN A 136 -9.76 16.11 -35.78
CA GLN A 136 -8.92 16.04 -36.98
C GLN A 136 -7.90 14.89 -36.93
N VAL A 137 -7.26 14.64 -35.77
CA VAL A 137 -6.08 13.75 -35.72
C VAL A 137 -6.12 12.72 -34.61
N LEU A 138 -6.49 13.11 -33.38
CA LEU A 138 -6.29 12.21 -32.24
C LEU A 138 -7.25 11.01 -32.22
N TRP A 139 -8.44 11.11 -32.81
CA TRP A 139 -9.38 9.98 -32.82
C TRP A 139 -8.80 8.75 -33.53
N LYS A 140 -8.05 8.93 -34.63
CA LYS A 140 -7.34 7.84 -35.34
C LYS A 140 -6.18 7.30 -34.51
N ARG A 141 -5.42 8.18 -33.85
CA ARG A 141 -4.32 7.76 -32.96
C ARG A 141 -4.85 6.97 -31.77
N PHE A 142 -6.01 7.35 -31.24
CA PHE A 142 -6.69 6.63 -30.19
C PHE A 142 -7.13 5.24 -30.65
N GLN A 143 -7.66 5.10 -31.87
CA GLN A 143 -7.99 3.79 -32.44
C GLN A 143 -6.77 2.85 -32.46
N VAL A 144 -5.62 3.33 -32.94
CA VAL A 144 -4.36 2.55 -32.95
C VAL A 144 -3.90 2.24 -31.52
N PHE A 145 -4.03 3.18 -30.59
CA PHE A 145 -3.69 2.97 -29.19
C PHE A 145 -4.51 1.86 -28.56
N VAL A 146 -5.82 1.77 -28.82
CA VAL A 146 -6.67 0.69 -28.29
C VAL A 146 -6.30 -0.66 -28.90
N GLU A 147 -5.89 -0.71 -30.18
CA GLU A 147 -5.49 -1.94 -30.86
C GLU A 147 -4.33 -2.68 -30.17
N GLU A 148 -3.40 -1.93 -29.55
CA GLU A 148 -2.26 -2.51 -28.81
C GLU A 148 -2.69 -3.35 -27.58
N TYR A 149 -3.80 -2.97 -26.94
CA TYR A 149 -4.23 -3.59 -25.68
C TYR A 149 -5.45 -4.49 -25.84
N PHE A 150 -6.36 -4.11 -26.73
CA PHE A 150 -7.61 -4.81 -27.01
C PHE A 150 -7.77 -4.89 -28.53
N PRO A 151 -7.16 -5.87 -29.21
CA PRO A 151 -7.30 -5.98 -30.67
C PRO A 151 -8.73 -6.34 -31.07
N VAL A 152 -9.16 -5.87 -32.25
CA VAL A 152 -10.54 -6.11 -32.76
C VAL A 152 -10.83 -7.60 -32.94
N VAL A 153 -9.81 -8.41 -33.23
CA VAL A 153 -9.93 -9.85 -33.45
C VAL A 153 -10.32 -10.59 -32.16
N ASP A 154 -9.80 -10.15 -31.01
CA ASP A 154 -9.98 -10.85 -29.73
C ASP A 154 -11.13 -10.27 -28.89
N HIS A 155 -11.67 -9.11 -29.28
CA HIS A 155 -12.68 -8.37 -28.52
C HIS A 155 -13.81 -7.90 -29.42
N THR A 156 -15.02 -8.35 -29.16
CA THR A 156 -16.22 -7.79 -29.80
C THR A 156 -16.74 -6.58 -29.04
N HIS A 157 -16.51 -6.57 -27.72
CA HIS A 157 -16.95 -5.53 -26.80
C HIS A 157 -15.82 -5.20 -25.82
N LEU A 158 -15.93 -4.02 -25.21
CA LEU A 158 -15.14 -3.59 -24.06
C LEU A 158 -16.10 -3.28 -22.92
N THR A 159 -15.66 -3.40 -21.68
CA THR A 159 -16.40 -2.75 -20.58
C THR A 159 -16.27 -1.23 -20.70
N TYR A 160 -17.30 -0.51 -20.27
CA TYR A 160 -17.26 0.95 -20.37
C TYR A 160 -16.19 1.56 -19.46
N ASP A 161 -15.88 0.95 -18.31
CA ASP A 161 -14.77 1.39 -17.46
C ASP A 161 -13.40 1.22 -18.13
N GLU A 162 -13.17 0.14 -18.88
CA GLU A 162 -11.96 -0.03 -19.71
C GLU A 162 -11.86 1.06 -20.79
N TYR A 163 -12.96 1.36 -21.49
CA TYR A 163 -13.00 2.45 -22.48
C TYR A 163 -12.65 3.81 -21.86
N LEU A 164 -13.24 4.14 -20.70
CA LEU A 164 -12.91 5.37 -19.96
C LEU A 164 -11.44 5.38 -19.50
N GLN A 165 -10.89 4.22 -19.12
CA GLN A 165 -9.49 4.14 -18.72
C GLN A 165 -8.54 4.27 -19.90
N LEU A 166 -8.86 3.69 -21.06
CA LEU A 166 -8.11 3.85 -22.30
C LEU A 166 -7.98 5.33 -22.67
N LEU A 167 -9.07 6.09 -22.61
CA LEU A 167 -9.04 7.55 -22.86
C LEU A 167 -8.11 8.30 -21.88
N ARG A 168 -8.11 7.93 -20.60
CA ARG A 168 -7.21 8.55 -19.60
C ARG A 168 -5.75 8.16 -19.83
N SER A 169 -5.47 6.88 -20.08
CA SER A 169 -4.13 6.40 -20.41
C SER A 169 -3.62 7.00 -21.71
N PHE A 170 -4.49 7.20 -22.70
CA PHE A 170 -4.14 7.90 -23.95
C PHE A 170 -3.79 9.38 -23.69
N SER A 171 -4.51 10.05 -22.78
CA SER A 171 -4.11 11.38 -22.31
C SER A 171 -2.72 11.37 -21.66
N HIS A 172 -2.43 10.39 -20.79
CA HIS A 172 -1.11 10.26 -20.19
C HIS A 172 -0.01 9.99 -21.24
N PHE A 173 -0.32 9.21 -22.27
CA PHE A 173 0.59 8.94 -23.38
C PHE A 173 0.89 10.20 -24.21
N GLU A 174 -0.14 10.99 -24.56
CA GLU A 174 0.01 12.16 -25.44
C GLU A 174 0.63 13.38 -24.75
N GLN A 175 0.26 13.67 -23.50
CA GLN A 175 0.65 14.92 -22.83
C GLN A 175 1.37 14.76 -21.50
N GLY A 176 1.47 13.53 -20.98
CA GLY A 176 2.06 13.22 -19.67
C GLY A 176 1.17 13.61 -18.48
N ALA A 177 1.30 12.87 -17.39
CA ALA A 177 0.65 13.14 -16.11
C ALA A 177 1.58 13.91 -15.17
N THR A 178 1.09 15.00 -14.60
CA THR A 178 1.84 15.81 -13.63
C THR A 178 1.72 15.23 -12.23
N LEU A 179 2.86 15.04 -11.55
CA LEU A 179 2.93 14.56 -10.17
C LEU A 179 3.02 15.72 -9.15
N ALA A 180 2.31 16.82 -9.36
CA ALA A 180 2.38 17.96 -8.44
C ALA A 180 1.51 17.71 -7.19
N PRO A 181 2.00 18.02 -5.96
CA PRO A 181 3.23 18.74 -5.63
C PRO A 181 4.46 17.86 -5.29
N LEU A 182 4.41 16.55 -5.58
CA LEU A 182 5.57 15.66 -5.39
C LEU A 182 6.78 16.13 -6.20
N LEU A 183 6.57 16.45 -7.47
CA LEU A 183 7.56 17.03 -8.36
C LEU A 183 7.10 18.38 -8.93
N PRO A 184 8.04 19.26 -9.33
CA PRO A 184 7.73 20.43 -10.15
C PRO A 184 6.88 20.09 -11.38
N ARG A 185 5.98 20.99 -11.78
CA ARG A 185 4.97 20.74 -12.83
C ARG A 185 5.52 20.37 -14.21
N HIS A 186 6.76 20.74 -14.51
CA HIS A 186 7.41 20.42 -15.78
C HIS A 186 7.91 18.97 -15.86
N HIS A 187 8.04 18.27 -14.72
CA HIS A 187 8.30 16.84 -14.72
C HIS A 187 6.98 16.08 -14.83
N LYS A 188 6.85 15.30 -15.90
CA LYS A 188 5.67 14.51 -16.21
C LYS A 188 6.05 13.05 -16.40
N VAL A 189 5.15 12.16 -15.99
CA VAL A 189 5.26 10.72 -16.22
C VAL A 189 4.25 10.28 -17.29
N HIS A 190 4.56 9.24 -18.06
CA HIS A 190 3.72 8.73 -19.13
C HIS A 190 3.34 7.26 -18.86
N PRO A 191 2.54 7.00 -17.81
CA PRO A 191 2.14 5.64 -17.49
C PRO A 191 1.31 5.05 -18.64
N PRO A 192 1.68 3.86 -19.15
CA PRO A 192 0.90 3.17 -20.18
C PRO A 192 -0.41 2.64 -19.61
N PHE A 193 -1.24 2.02 -20.45
CA PHE A 193 -2.44 1.35 -19.97
C PHE A 193 -2.07 0.20 -19.01
N GLY A 194 -2.86 0.04 -17.95
CA GLY A 194 -2.58 -0.89 -16.84
C GLY A 194 -1.64 -0.35 -15.76
N VAL A 195 -1.10 0.87 -15.90
CA VAL A 195 -0.30 1.54 -14.86
C VAL A 195 -1.03 2.78 -14.37
N SER A 196 -1.29 2.85 -13.07
CA SER A 196 -1.96 4.01 -12.46
C SER A 196 -0.97 5.13 -12.12
N ALA A 197 -1.30 6.36 -12.53
CA ALA A 197 -0.73 7.55 -11.90
C ALA A 197 -1.36 7.74 -10.51
N PRO A 198 -0.58 8.12 -9.48
CA PRO A 198 -1.12 8.32 -8.15
C PRO A 198 -2.13 9.48 -8.14
N SER A 199 -3.29 9.27 -7.54
CA SER A 199 -4.25 10.34 -7.30
C SER A 199 -3.71 11.34 -6.27
N LYS A 200 -4.43 12.44 -6.03
CA LYS A 200 -4.09 13.38 -4.96
C LYS A 200 -4.05 12.73 -3.58
N VAL A 201 -4.84 11.68 -3.34
CA VAL A 201 -4.86 10.94 -2.08
C VAL A 201 -3.65 10.01 -2.00
N ASP A 202 -3.34 9.28 -3.08
CA ASP A 202 -2.19 8.37 -3.16
C ASP A 202 -0.85 9.12 -3.05
N MET A 203 -0.82 10.40 -3.41
CA MET A 203 0.36 11.24 -3.25
C MET A 203 0.65 11.65 -1.81
N GLU A 204 -0.30 11.57 -0.87
CA GLU A 204 -0.10 12.06 0.51
C GLU A 204 0.94 11.27 1.32
N PRO A 205 0.97 9.91 1.28
CA PRO A 205 2.08 9.12 1.83
C PRO A 205 3.43 9.49 1.23
N LEU A 206 3.48 9.71 -0.08
CA LEU A 206 4.71 10.12 -0.77
C LEU A 206 5.16 11.54 -0.41
N LEU A 207 4.23 12.45 -0.09
CA LEU A 207 4.55 13.79 0.38
C LEU A 207 5.16 13.77 1.78
N LEU A 208 4.61 12.94 2.68
CA LEU A 208 5.17 12.71 4.00
C LEU A 208 6.59 12.13 3.90
N TYR A 209 6.77 11.12 3.05
CA TYR A 209 8.08 10.55 2.75
C TYR A 209 9.06 11.56 2.15
N LYS A 210 8.64 12.38 1.19
CA LYS A 210 9.47 13.45 0.61
C LYS A 210 9.99 14.40 1.68
N GLN A 211 9.11 14.80 2.61
CA GLN A 211 9.48 15.69 3.71
C GLN A 211 10.48 15.04 4.65
N TRP A 212 10.22 13.78 5.03
CA TRP A 212 11.13 12.99 5.85
C TRP A 212 12.51 12.86 5.19
N LEU A 213 12.56 12.41 3.93
CA LEU A 213 13.82 12.16 3.23
C LEU A 213 14.65 13.43 3.08
N THR A 214 14.01 14.58 2.85
CA THR A 214 14.70 15.88 2.76
C THR A 214 15.46 16.23 4.05
N ASN A 215 14.91 15.85 5.21
CA ASN A 215 15.51 16.13 6.51
C ASN A 215 16.50 15.05 6.97
N PHE A 216 16.23 13.78 6.64
CA PHE A 216 16.95 12.62 7.20
C PHE A 216 17.98 11.98 6.27
N LYS A 217 18.01 12.30 4.97
CA LYS A 217 19.02 11.79 4.04
C LYS A 217 20.45 12.03 4.52
N GLY A 218 20.74 13.24 5.00
CA GLY A 218 22.07 13.60 5.52
C GLY A 218 22.41 12.88 6.83
N PRO A 219 21.60 13.05 7.89
CA PRO A 219 21.82 12.39 9.18
C PRO A 219 21.98 10.87 9.12
N LEU A 220 21.22 10.20 8.25
CA LEU A 220 21.25 8.73 8.07
C LEU A 220 22.17 8.26 6.92
N PHE A 221 22.93 9.17 6.28
CA PHE A 221 23.85 8.85 5.19
C PHE A 221 23.23 8.02 4.05
N LEU A 222 22.02 8.41 3.62
CA LEU A 222 21.27 7.66 2.61
C LEU A 222 21.79 7.99 1.20
N HIS A 223 22.58 7.09 0.62
CA HIS A 223 23.21 7.29 -0.68
C HIS A 223 22.66 6.39 -1.78
N LYS A 224 22.23 5.18 -1.43
CA LYS A 224 21.66 4.18 -2.33
C LYS A 224 20.26 3.80 -1.89
N ALA A 225 19.28 4.04 -2.75
CA ALA A 225 17.90 3.65 -2.52
C ALA A 225 17.42 2.58 -3.51
N LEU A 226 16.66 1.62 -3.00
CA LEU A 226 15.86 0.68 -3.78
C LEU A 226 14.38 0.98 -3.55
N VAL A 227 13.63 1.18 -4.62
CA VAL A 227 12.18 1.44 -4.57
C VAL A 227 11.48 0.21 -5.12
N VAL A 228 10.75 -0.48 -4.25
CA VAL A 228 10.00 -1.69 -4.56
C VAL A 228 8.62 -1.32 -5.08
N TRP A 229 8.18 -2.00 -6.14
CA TRP A 229 6.90 -1.77 -6.84
C TRP A 229 6.77 -0.31 -7.28
N SER A 230 7.71 0.12 -8.11
CA SER A 230 7.88 1.53 -8.46
C SER A 230 6.72 2.13 -9.26
N GLY A 231 5.84 1.32 -9.87
CA GLY A 231 4.68 1.73 -10.67
C GLY A 231 5.10 2.67 -11.79
N CYS A 232 4.46 3.86 -11.87
CA CYS A 232 4.87 4.91 -12.81
C CYS A 232 6.19 5.62 -12.43
N GLY A 233 6.91 5.14 -11.42
CA GLY A 233 8.20 5.68 -10.96
C GLY A 233 8.08 6.82 -9.95
N SER A 234 6.88 7.15 -9.45
CA SER A 234 6.64 8.33 -8.58
C SER A 234 7.56 8.37 -7.36
N ALA A 235 7.62 7.28 -6.58
CA ALA A 235 8.49 7.18 -5.40
C ALA A 235 9.99 7.24 -5.77
N ALA A 236 10.39 6.63 -6.90
CA ALA A 236 11.78 6.66 -7.38
C ALA A 236 12.20 8.08 -7.79
N PHE A 237 11.37 8.78 -8.54
CA PHE A 237 11.63 10.16 -8.94
C PHE A 237 11.67 11.10 -7.74
N VAL A 238 10.77 10.96 -6.78
CA VAL A 238 10.78 11.75 -5.53
C VAL A 238 12.05 11.49 -4.73
N THR A 239 12.45 10.22 -4.59
CA THR A 239 13.68 9.84 -3.87
C THR A 239 14.92 10.48 -4.50
N LYS A 240 15.01 10.45 -5.83
CA LYS A 240 16.09 11.13 -6.57
C LYS A 240 16.01 12.65 -6.45
N TYR A 241 14.80 13.21 -6.47
CA TYR A 241 14.57 14.63 -6.31
C TYR A 241 15.03 15.14 -4.94
N CYS A 242 14.82 14.38 -3.86
CA CYS A 242 15.37 14.67 -2.53
C CYS A 242 16.90 14.54 -2.43
N GLY A 243 17.56 14.19 -3.54
CA GLY A 243 19.02 14.24 -3.67
C GLY A 243 19.72 12.93 -3.36
N VAL A 244 19.02 11.79 -3.27
CA VAL A 244 19.66 10.48 -3.17
C VAL A 244 20.43 10.20 -4.47
N PRO A 245 21.76 10.00 -4.44
CA PRO A 245 22.56 9.86 -5.66
C PRO A 245 22.19 8.65 -6.51
N ILE A 246 22.03 7.47 -5.91
CA ILE A 246 21.77 6.23 -6.64
C ILE A 246 20.38 5.74 -6.27
N VAL A 247 19.49 5.64 -7.25
CA VAL A 247 18.13 5.13 -7.05
C VAL A 247 17.88 4.01 -8.04
N ARG A 248 17.36 2.89 -7.54
CA ARG A 248 16.90 1.79 -8.37
C ARG A 248 15.43 1.52 -8.10
N GLY A 249 14.59 1.58 -9.12
CA GLY A 249 13.21 1.10 -9.07
C GLY A 249 13.13 -0.34 -9.55
N VAL A 250 12.32 -1.15 -8.88
CA VAL A 250 11.94 -2.48 -9.35
C VAL A 250 10.43 -2.56 -9.46
N ASP A 251 9.93 -3.25 -10.47
CA ASP A 251 8.49 -3.42 -10.68
C ASP A 251 8.20 -4.73 -11.42
N PRO A 252 7.13 -5.46 -11.07
CA PRO A 252 6.73 -6.66 -11.79
C PRO A 252 6.22 -6.36 -13.20
N ASN A 253 5.66 -5.17 -13.45
CA ASN A 253 5.10 -4.81 -14.75
C ASN A 253 6.20 -4.28 -15.70
N PRO A 254 6.54 -5.01 -16.78
CA PRO A 254 7.59 -4.60 -17.70
C PRO A 254 7.27 -3.31 -18.45
N ARG A 255 5.98 -3.00 -18.67
CA ARG A 255 5.56 -1.75 -19.35
C ARG A 255 5.78 -0.55 -18.44
N ALA A 256 5.53 -0.70 -17.14
CA ALA A 256 5.80 0.33 -16.14
C ALA A 256 7.31 0.66 -16.07
N VAL A 257 8.15 -0.38 -16.02
CA VAL A 257 9.63 -0.24 -16.08
C VAL A 257 10.07 0.49 -17.36
N ALA A 258 9.53 0.11 -18.51
CA ALA A 258 9.88 0.71 -19.79
C ALA A 258 9.44 2.18 -19.89
N SER A 259 8.25 2.53 -19.40
CA SER A 259 7.80 3.93 -19.35
C SER A 259 8.63 4.75 -18.38
N SER A 260 8.88 4.28 -17.16
CA SER A 260 9.64 5.05 -16.16
C SER A 260 11.09 5.29 -16.60
N ARG A 261 11.70 4.36 -17.34
CA ARG A 261 13.03 4.59 -17.94
C ARG A 261 12.99 5.70 -18.99
N ARG A 262 11.98 5.73 -19.87
CA ARG A 262 11.81 6.80 -20.86
C ARG A 262 11.54 8.14 -20.17
N ASP A 263 10.69 8.15 -19.14
CA ASP A 263 10.38 9.35 -18.37
C ASP A 263 11.62 9.92 -17.67
N ALA A 264 12.48 9.07 -17.11
CA ALA A 264 13.74 9.50 -16.50
C ALA A 264 14.64 10.26 -17.50
N GLN A 265 14.69 9.79 -18.76
CA GLN A 265 15.45 10.46 -19.84
C GLN A 265 14.80 11.80 -20.21
N LEU A 266 13.46 11.85 -20.31
CA LEU A 266 12.73 13.06 -20.64
C LEU A 266 12.80 14.14 -19.55
N MET A 267 12.92 13.74 -18.28
CA MET A 267 13.05 14.67 -17.14
C MET A 267 14.45 15.31 -17.01
N GLY A 268 15.41 14.87 -17.82
CA GLY A 268 16.75 15.47 -17.96
C GLY A 268 17.79 14.96 -16.95
N LYS A 269 18.99 15.56 -17.04
CA LYS A 269 20.25 15.05 -16.43
C LYS A 269 20.19 14.73 -14.93
N ARG A 270 19.29 15.38 -14.19
CA ARG A 270 19.10 15.12 -12.75
C ARG A 270 18.66 13.68 -12.48
N PHE A 271 18.01 13.03 -13.43
CA PHE A 271 17.42 11.69 -13.27
C PHE A 271 18.21 10.58 -13.96
N ASP A 272 19.36 10.89 -14.59
CA ASP A 272 20.19 9.93 -15.36
C ASP A 272 20.66 8.71 -14.56
N SER A 273 20.88 8.88 -13.26
CA SER A 273 21.37 7.81 -12.38
C SER A 273 20.26 6.96 -11.75
N ILE A 274 19.02 7.12 -12.21
CA ILE A 274 17.94 6.19 -11.84
C ILE A 274 17.97 4.98 -12.78
N SER A 275 17.90 3.79 -12.21
CA SER A 275 17.75 2.55 -12.97
C SER A 275 16.43 1.86 -12.65
N PHE A 276 15.77 1.27 -13.66
CA PHE A 276 14.55 0.48 -13.48
C PHE A 276 14.76 -0.94 -13.99
N ARG A 277 14.30 -1.94 -13.23
CA ARG A 277 14.40 -3.38 -13.55
C ARG A 277 13.07 -4.09 -13.32
N VAL A 278 12.81 -5.10 -14.15
CA VAL A 278 11.66 -5.98 -13.97
C VAL A 278 11.99 -7.00 -12.90
N CYS A 279 11.14 -7.11 -11.88
CA CYS A 279 11.28 -8.08 -10.81
C CYS A 279 9.95 -8.22 -10.06
N GLU A 280 9.64 -9.41 -9.55
CA GLU A 280 8.40 -9.67 -8.81
C GLU A 280 8.31 -8.81 -7.54
N MET A 281 9.31 -8.93 -6.65
CA MET A 281 9.37 -8.14 -5.42
C MET A 281 10.77 -7.54 -5.24
N LEU A 282 11.77 -8.40 -5.06
CA LEU A 282 13.17 -8.00 -4.87
C LEU A 282 14.09 -8.79 -5.80
N PRO A 283 15.15 -8.16 -6.36
CA PRO A 283 16.05 -8.82 -7.31
C PRO A 283 16.67 -10.08 -6.70
N ASP A 284 16.74 -11.19 -7.44
CA ASP A 284 17.36 -12.42 -6.91
C ASP A 284 18.83 -12.13 -6.53
N PRO A 285 19.26 -12.41 -5.28
CA PRO A 285 20.65 -12.30 -4.90
C PRO A 285 21.57 -13.18 -5.76
N ASN A 286 21.06 -14.29 -6.32
CA ASN A 286 21.80 -15.24 -7.14
C ASN A 286 21.91 -14.86 -8.62
N ASP A 287 21.13 -13.89 -9.11
CA ASP A 287 21.25 -13.39 -10.49
C ASP A 287 22.58 -12.62 -10.71
N TYR A 288 23.28 -12.26 -9.63
CA TYR A 288 24.60 -11.62 -9.67
C TYR A 288 25.74 -12.66 -9.73
N LYS A 289 25.72 -13.58 -10.71
CA LYS A 289 26.84 -14.52 -10.90
C LYS A 289 28.13 -13.89 -11.42
N GLU A 290 28.13 -12.61 -11.81
CA GLU A 290 29.29 -11.94 -12.43
C GLU A 290 29.86 -10.73 -11.67
N SER A 291 29.34 -10.39 -10.49
CA SER A 291 29.97 -9.35 -9.66
C SER A 291 29.89 -9.70 -8.19
N SER A 292 31.06 -9.91 -7.59
CA SER A 292 31.34 -10.43 -6.24
C SER A 292 30.81 -9.60 -5.04
N ARG A 293 29.83 -8.71 -5.22
CA ARG A 293 29.08 -8.06 -4.12
C ARG A 293 27.65 -7.78 -4.57
N ILE A 294 26.66 -8.44 -3.95
CA ILE A 294 25.27 -7.97 -3.97
C ILE A 294 25.30 -6.50 -3.56
N ARG A 295 24.89 -5.59 -4.45
CA ARG A 295 24.87 -4.15 -4.13
C ARG A 295 23.81 -3.93 -3.06
N LYS A 296 24.24 -3.84 -1.81
CA LYS A 296 23.38 -3.48 -0.67
C LYS A 296 22.94 -2.01 -0.78
N PHE A 297 21.77 -1.72 -0.23
CA PHE A 297 21.14 -0.40 -0.22
C PHE A 297 21.05 0.14 1.21
N ASP A 298 21.11 1.46 1.34
CA ASP A 298 21.01 2.16 2.63
C ASP A 298 19.54 2.47 2.96
N LEU A 299 18.71 2.58 1.92
CA LEU A 299 17.28 2.85 2.01
C LEU A 299 16.51 1.89 1.10
N MET A 300 15.51 1.21 1.63
CA MET A 300 14.49 0.54 0.80
C MET A 300 13.13 1.19 1.01
N VAL A 301 12.47 1.55 -0.07
CA VAL A 301 11.18 2.24 -0.06
C VAL A 301 10.13 1.31 -0.60
N PHE A 302 9.06 1.10 0.15
CA PHE A 302 7.92 0.31 -0.28
C PHE A 302 6.63 1.11 -0.12
N CYS A 303 5.84 1.19 -1.19
CA CYS A 303 4.57 1.92 -1.24
C CYS A 303 3.48 0.95 -1.70
N PRO A 304 3.02 0.03 -0.83
CA PRO A 304 2.08 -1.01 -1.21
C PRO A 304 0.75 -0.42 -1.69
N ASP A 305 0.17 -1.03 -2.71
CA ASP A 305 -1.18 -0.71 -3.17
C ASP A 305 -2.23 -1.23 -2.17
N GLN A 306 -3.19 -0.37 -1.83
CA GLN A 306 -4.27 -0.66 -0.89
C GLN A 306 -5.65 -0.61 -1.56
N GLY A 307 -5.67 -0.76 -2.89
CA GLY A 307 -6.85 -0.47 -3.71
C GLY A 307 -7.79 -1.63 -3.96
N SER A 308 -7.24 -2.85 -3.94
CA SER A 308 -8.04 -4.06 -4.12
C SER A 308 -8.75 -4.37 -2.80
N PHE A 309 -9.95 -3.81 -2.59
CA PHE A 309 -10.74 -4.07 -1.38
C PHE A 309 -10.99 -5.58 -1.16
N SER A 310 -11.16 -6.35 -2.24
CA SER A 310 -11.27 -7.82 -2.17
C SER A 310 -10.01 -8.49 -1.65
N SER A 311 -8.83 -7.91 -1.92
CA SER A 311 -7.58 -8.46 -1.42
C SER A 311 -7.49 -8.38 0.11
N PHE A 312 -8.12 -7.39 0.76
CA PHE A 312 -8.14 -7.35 2.23
C PHE A 312 -8.85 -8.55 2.85
N PHE A 313 -9.77 -9.22 2.14
CA PHE A 313 -10.56 -10.34 2.66
C PHE A 313 -10.22 -11.68 1.99
N ALA A 314 -9.10 -11.75 1.25
CA ALA A 314 -8.62 -13.02 0.74
C ALA A 314 -8.21 -13.93 1.91
N GLU A 315 -8.79 -15.13 1.97
CA GLU A 315 -8.43 -16.13 2.98
C GLU A 315 -7.01 -16.63 2.76
N VAL A 316 -6.39 -17.14 3.84
CA VAL A 316 -5.10 -17.84 3.79
C VAL A 316 -5.33 -19.17 3.11
N ASP A 317 -5.01 -19.25 1.82
CA ASP A 317 -5.18 -20.45 1.02
C ASP A 317 -3.81 -20.93 0.55
N ASP A 318 -3.21 -21.85 1.30
CA ASP A 318 -2.28 -22.84 0.76
C ASP A 318 -1.92 -23.89 1.84
N GLY A 319 -2.46 -25.12 1.70
CA GLY A 319 -2.24 -26.23 2.65
C GLY A 319 -0.81 -26.78 2.69
N TYR A 320 0.06 -26.38 1.76
CA TYR A 320 1.47 -26.83 1.67
C TYR A 320 2.49 -25.72 1.95
N ALA A 321 2.07 -24.45 1.89
CA ALA A 321 2.91 -23.27 2.13
C ALA A 321 2.03 -22.17 2.75
N PRO A 322 1.69 -22.28 4.05
CA PRO A 322 0.87 -21.28 4.70
C PRO A 322 1.60 -19.94 4.65
N GLY A 323 1.07 -19.00 3.87
CA GLY A 323 1.55 -17.63 3.78
C GLY A 323 0.36 -16.69 3.83
N MET A 324 0.53 -15.50 4.41
CA MET A 324 -0.54 -14.51 4.34
C MET A 324 -0.76 -14.10 2.88
N ASN A 325 -2.02 -13.88 2.49
CA ASN A 325 -2.35 -13.39 1.16
C ASN A 325 -2.49 -11.86 1.14
N ALA A 326 -2.50 -11.27 -0.06
CA ALA A 326 -2.83 -9.87 -0.31
C ALA A 326 -1.95 -8.83 0.42
N PHE A 327 -2.53 -7.86 1.15
CA PHE A 327 -1.78 -6.75 1.74
C PHE A 327 -0.81 -7.23 2.83
N ALA A 328 -1.28 -8.08 3.74
CA ALA A 328 -0.45 -8.64 4.81
C ALA A 328 0.63 -9.58 4.22
N GLY A 329 0.27 -10.42 3.25
CA GLY A 329 1.22 -11.27 2.52
C GLY A 329 2.33 -10.52 1.81
N ARG A 330 1.99 -9.43 1.10
CA ARG A 330 2.98 -8.58 0.43
C ARG A 330 3.92 -7.89 1.41
N LEU A 331 3.43 -7.51 2.59
CA LEU A 331 4.28 -6.96 3.65
C LEU A 331 5.19 -8.02 4.26
N GLU A 332 4.66 -9.21 4.55
CA GLU A 332 5.44 -10.34 5.05
C GLU A 332 6.58 -10.70 4.08
N GLN A 333 6.26 -10.87 2.79
CA GLN A 333 7.25 -11.12 1.73
C GLN A 333 8.30 -10.00 1.65
N PHE A 334 7.88 -8.73 1.82
CA PHE A 334 8.81 -7.60 1.85
C PHE A 334 9.77 -7.68 3.05
N PHE A 335 9.24 -7.89 4.26
CA PHE A 335 10.03 -7.93 5.48
C PHE A 335 11.04 -9.06 5.50
N GLU A 336 10.67 -10.24 4.97
CA GLU A 336 11.57 -11.38 4.89
C GLU A 336 12.71 -11.16 3.89
N ALA A 337 12.39 -10.65 2.71
CA ALA A 337 13.39 -10.53 1.64
C ALA A 337 14.25 -9.25 1.76
N ALA A 338 13.80 -8.20 2.47
CA ALA A 338 14.52 -6.93 2.56
C ALA A 338 15.90 -7.06 3.21
N ASP A 339 16.07 -7.93 4.22
CA ASP A 339 17.32 -8.11 4.95
C ASP A 339 18.52 -8.41 4.03
N ALA A 340 18.30 -9.29 3.05
CA ALA A 340 19.30 -9.71 2.06
C ALA A 340 19.76 -8.57 1.13
N HIS A 341 19.04 -7.45 1.06
CA HIS A 341 19.38 -6.31 0.21
C HIS A 341 19.81 -5.05 0.95
N LEU A 342 19.65 -4.99 2.27
CA LEU A 342 20.06 -3.86 3.10
C LEU A 342 21.48 -3.95 3.64
N THR A 343 22.12 -2.79 3.77
CA THR A 343 23.37 -2.63 4.53
C THR A 343 23.11 -2.81 6.03
N GLU A 344 24.18 -3.03 6.81
CA GLU A 344 24.08 -3.19 8.27
C GLU A 344 23.56 -1.95 8.99
N SER A 345 23.66 -0.75 8.40
CA SER A 345 23.09 0.49 8.94
C SER A 345 21.94 1.01 8.08
N GLY A 346 21.35 0.14 7.25
CA GLY A 346 20.28 0.52 6.34
C GLY A 346 18.92 0.59 7.03
N VAL A 347 17.99 1.32 6.42
CA VAL A 347 16.61 1.47 6.90
C VAL A 347 15.60 1.14 5.81
N ILE A 348 14.42 0.68 6.22
CA ILE A 348 13.25 0.55 5.35
C ILE A 348 12.24 1.66 5.64
N ALA A 349 11.63 2.18 4.58
CA ALA A 349 10.58 3.19 4.63
C ALA A 349 9.31 2.65 3.96
N ILE A 350 8.27 2.40 4.75
CA ILE A 350 6.98 1.92 4.27
C ILE A 350 6.01 3.10 4.25
N CYS A 351 5.57 3.47 3.06
CA CYS A 351 4.61 4.56 2.85
C CYS A 351 3.24 3.94 2.58
N CYS A 352 2.30 4.09 3.50
CA CYS A 352 0.98 3.47 3.39
C CYS A 352 -0.10 4.41 3.92
N THR A 353 -1.35 3.96 3.91
CA THR A 353 -2.42 4.61 4.67
C THR A 353 -2.93 3.66 5.75
N ASN A 354 -3.55 4.20 6.79
CA ASN A 354 -4.18 3.42 7.85
C ASN A 354 -5.47 2.70 7.40
N LEU A 355 -5.72 2.56 6.08
CA LEU A 355 -6.91 1.92 5.53
C LEU A 355 -7.09 0.48 6.05
N TYR A 356 -5.99 -0.28 6.18
CA TYR A 356 -6.05 -1.65 6.69
C TYR A 356 -6.73 -1.70 8.07
N SER A 357 -6.26 -0.86 9.01
CA SER A 357 -6.79 -0.80 10.37
C SER A 357 -8.23 -0.28 10.44
N ILE A 358 -8.65 0.54 9.48
CA ILE A 358 -10.04 1.01 9.39
C ILE A 358 -10.95 -0.10 8.85
N LEU A 359 -10.49 -0.85 7.84
CA LEU A 359 -11.29 -1.90 7.19
C LEU A 359 -11.36 -3.19 8.01
N LYS A 360 -10.29 -3.52 8.73
CA LYS A 360 -10.15 -4.74 9.52
C LYS A 360 -9.73 -4.41 10.96
N PRO A 361 -10.56 -3.70 11.75
CA PRO A 361 -10.21 -3.27 13.10
C PRO A 361 -10.03 -4.43 14.10
N GLN A 362 -10.54 -5.62 13.76
CA GLN A 362 -10.42 -6.83 14.60
C GLN A 362 -9.09 -7.57 14.39
N GLU A 363 -8.37 -7.28 13.30
CA GLU A 363 -7.09 -7.91 12.99
C GLU A 363 -5.93 -6.99 13.42
N PRO A 364 -4.81 -7.55 13.91
CA PRO A 364 -3.65 -6.75 14.23
C PRO A 364 -3.10 -6.08 12.97
N ASN A 365 -2.53 -4.89 13.12
CA ASN A 365 -1.84 -4.21 12.03
C ASN A 365 -0.63 -5.07 11.57
N PRO A 366 -0.51 -5.42 10.28
CA PRO A 366 0.55 -6.32 9.80
C PRO A 366 1.96 -5.76 10.02
N ILE A 367 2.13 -4.44 10.03
CA ILE A 367 3.43 -3.81 10.33
C ILE A 367 3.75 -3.93 11.83
N GLU A 368 2.74 -3.76 12.69
CA GLU A 368 2.94 -3.95 14.14
C GLU A 368 3.20 -5.41 14.50
N TYR A 369 2.51 -6.34 13.83
CA TYR A 369 2.73 -7.76 13.99
C TYR A 369 4.19 -8.14 13.70
N GLU A 370 4.76 -7.58 12.62
CA GLU A 370 6.18 -7.79 12.30
C GLU A 370 7.12 -7.32 13.42
N ILE A 371 6.84 -6.15 14.01
CA ILE A 371 7.70 -5.54 15.03
C ILE A 371 7.57 -6.29 16.37
N LYS A 372 6.34 -6.61 16.79
CA LYS A 372 6.04 -7.15 18.12
C LYS A 372 6.23 -8.67 18.18
N VAL A 373 5.78 -9.39 17.14
CA VAL A 373 5.72 -10.85 17.13
C VAL A 373 6.93 -11.44 16.41
N ASN A 374 7.16 -11.06 15.15
CA ASN A 374 8.25 -11.64 14.35
C ASN A 374 9.63 -11.10 14.77
N ARG A 375 9.69 -9.88 15.32
CA ARG A 375 10.88 -9.27 15.91
C ARG A 375 12.11 -9.26 14.99
N ARG A 376 11.91 -9.19 13.66
CA ARG A 376 13.01 -9.07 12.68
C ARG A 376 13.43 -7.61 12.45
N TRP A 377 12.53 -6.68 12.75
CA TRP A 377 12.70 -5.25 12.52
C TRP A 377 12.38 -4.44 13.78
N ILE A 378 13.13 -3.37 13.98
CA ILE A 378 12.94 -2.41 15.09
C ILE A 378 12.42 -1.10 14.52
N LEU A 379 11.38 -0.55 15.16
CA LEU A 379 10.83 0.76 14.83
C LEU A 379 11.84 1.87 15.15
N LEU A 380 12.35 2.54 14.12
CA LEU A 380 13.20 3.73 14.28
C LEU A 380 12.37 5.00 14.48
N ASP A 381 11.33 5.13 13.65
CA ASP A 381 10.45 6.29 13.66
C ASP A 381 9.11 5.97 12.97
N TYR A 382 8.07 6.69 13.37
CA TYR A 382 6.73 6.59 12.80
C TYR A 382 6.17 8.00 12.61
N TYR A 383 5.54 8.25 11.48
CA TYR A 383 4.86 9.52 11.21
C TYR A 383 3.48 9.27 10.63
N ASP A 384 2.51 10.08 11.05
CA ASP A 384 1.14 10.03 10.55
C ASP A 384 0.56 11.41 10.31
N VAL A 385 -0.24 11.55 9.25
CA VAL A 385 -0.86 12.82 8.86
C VAL A 385 -2.28 12.56 8.35
N PRO A 386 -3.30 13.33 8.78
CA PRO A 386 -4.67 13.21 8.25
C PRO A 386 -4.72 13.46 6.73
N ILE A 387 -5.51 12.66 6.00
CA ILE A 387 -5.64 12.84 4.55
C ILE A 387 -6.51 14.05 4.21
N ARG A 388 -5.94 15.00 3.45
CA ARG A 388 -6.58 16.30 3.17
C ARG A 388 -7.32 16.32 1.85
N ASN A 389 -6.75 15.72 0.81
CA ASN A 389 -7.28 15.78 -0.54
C ASN A 389 -8.48 14.84 -0.74
N LYS A 390 -9.32 15.17 -1.71
CA LYS A 390 -10.39 14.28 -2.18
C LYS A 390 -9.88 13.52 -3.41
N GLY A 391 -10.28 12.27 -3.56
CA GLY A 391 -9.85 11.45 -4.68
C GLY A 391 -10.32 10.01 -4.59
N VAL A 392 -9.76 9.20 -5.48
CA VAL A 392 -9.88 7.73 -5.48
C VAL A 392 -8.58 7.22 -4.86
N LEU A 393 -8.66 6.31 -3.89
CA LEU A 393 -7.48 5.69 -3.28
C LEU A 393 -7.11 4.43 -4.04
N SER A 394 -5.84 4.31 -4.44
CA SER A 394 -5.23 3.12 -5.06
C SER A 394 -6.06 2.53 -6.22
N HIS A 395 -6.53 3.37 -7.14
CA HIS A 395 -7.41 2.93 -8.24
C HIS A 395 -6.77 1.83 -9.12
N ILE A 396 -7.46 0.70 -9.27
CA ILE A 396 -7.15 -0.31 -10.27
C ILE A 396 -7.65 0.20 -11.64
N PRO A 397 -6.78 0.39 -12.64
CA PRO A 397 -7.13 1.06 -13.89
C PRO A 397 -8.42 0.56 -14.57
N THR A 398 -8.61 -0.75 -14.63
CA THR A 398 -9.71 -1.41 -15.36
C THR A 398 -11.02 -1.49 -14.56
N GLU A 399 -11.02 -1.03 -13.32
CA GLU A 399 -12.21 -1.11 -12.46
C GLU A 399 -12.91 0.24 -12.32
N HIS A 400 -14.15 0.19 -11.85
CA HIS A 400 -14.95 1.36 -11.56
C HIS A 400 -14.24 2.30 -10.58
N ARG A 401 -14.37 3.61 -10.81
CA ARG A 401 -13.83 4.61 -9.88
C ARG A 401 -14.76 4.78 -8.68
N SER A 402 -14.25 4.56 -7.48
CA SER A 402 -15.00 4.85 -6.24
C SER A 402 -14.32 5.96 -5.44
N ARG A 403 -15.08 6.97 -5.03
CA ARG A 403 -14.58 8.00 -4.11
C ARG A 403 -14.84 7.52 -2.70
N LEU A 404 -13.87 7.73 -1.81
CA LEU A 404 -14.04 7.39 -0.40
C LEU A 404 -15.19 8.20 0.22
N PRO A 405 -16.08 7.56 1.02
CA PRO A 405 -17.09 8.24 1.82
C PRO A 405 -16.47 9.33 2.71
N LYS A 406 -17.24 10.37 3.04
CA LYS A 406 -16.72 11.51 3.81
C LYS A 406 -16.30 11.09 5.21
N GLU A 407 -17.04 10.18 5.80
CA GLU A 407 -16.88 9.65 7.16
C GLU A 407 -15.58 8.86 7.25
N LEU A 408 -15.38 7.92 6.32
CA LEU A 408 -14.14 7.16 6.19
C LEU A 408 -12.93 8.08 5.95
N LYS A 409 -13.09 9.07 5.05
CA LYS A 409 -12.00 10.01 4.76
C LYS A 409 -11.53 10.78 6.00
N LYS A 410 -12.44 11.16 6.91
CA LYS A 410 -12.07 11.86 8.16
C LYS A 410 -11.16 11.02 9.06
N GLN A 411 -11.27 9.69 8.99
CA GLN A 411 -10.48 8.74 9.76
C GLN A 411 -9.18 8.34 9.05
N LEU A 412 -9.11 8.56 7.73
CA LEU A 412 -7.99 8.15 6.90
C LEU A 412 -6.76 9.02 7.13
N ARG A 413 -5.61 8.37 7.31
CA ARG A 413 -4.31 8.98 7.60
C ARG A 413 -3.26 8.36 6.71
N SER A 414 -2.37 9.22 6.24
CA SER A 414 -1.12 8.88 5.58
C SER A 414 -0.11 8.48 6.64
N GLU A 415 0.51 7.31 6.50
CA GLU A 415 1.47 6.75 7.45
C GLU A 415 2.83 6.52 6.79
N LEU A 416 3.89 6.75 7.56
CA LEU A 416 5.26 6.48 7.19
C LEU A 416 5.95 5.75 8.34
N TRP A 417 6.34 4.50 8.08
CA TRP A 417 7.04 3.65 9.03
C TRP A 417 8.51 3.54 8.63
N ILE A 418 9.41 3.88 9.54
CA ILE A 418 10.86 3.76 9.35
C ILE A 418 11.38 2.68 10.28
N LEU A 419 11.87 1.58 9.73
CA LEU A 419 12.40 0.46 10.51
C LEU A 419 13.87 0.19 10.16
N HIS A 420 14.61 -0.41 11.10
CA HIS A 420 15.96 -0.92 10.88
C HIS A 420 16.08 -2.37 11.36
N LYS A 421 17.15 -3.06 10.98
CA LYS A 421 17.37 -4.46 11.39
C LYS A 421 17.67 -4.55 12.89
N VAL A 422 17.34 -5.68 13.50
CA VAL A 422 17.73 -5.94 14.89
C VAL A 422 19.25 -5.95 15.05
N GLU A 423 20.00 -6.52 14.10
CA GLU A 423 21.47 -6.54 14.22
C GLU A 423 22.09 -5.14 14.17
N SER A 424 21.38 -4.17 13.59
CA SER A 424 21.79 -2.76 13.53
C SER A 424 21.58 -1.99 14.83
N LEU A 425 21.07 -2.63 15.90
CA LEU A 425 20.71 -1.94 17.15
C LEU A 425 21.88 -1.12 17.71
N ASN A 426 23.11 -1.64 17.68
CA ASN A 426 24.29 -0.92 18.16
C ASN A 426 24.54 0.40 17.39
N HIS A 427 24.23 0.43 16.09
CA HIS A 427 24.38 1.63 15.26
C HIS A 427 23.34 2.70 15.61
N PHE A 428 22.11 2.26 15.89
CA PHE A 428 20.97 3.13 16.17
C PHE A 428 20.68 3.32 17.67
N ALA A 429 21.43 2.66 18.56
CA ALA A 429 21.26 2.67 20.02
C ALA A 429 21.22 4.09 20.59
N PHE A 430 22.07 4.96 20.04
CA PHE A 430 22.09 6.37 20.39
C PHE A 430 20.80 7.12 19.97
N ILE A 431 20.21 6.78 18.83
CA ILE A 431 18.93 7.37 18.38
C ILE A 431 17.79 6.93 19.30
N HIS A 432 17.88 5.70 19.81
CA HIS A 432 16.99 5.15 20.84
C HIS A 432 17.30 5.62 22.26
N GLN A 433 18.35 6.41 22.46
CA GLN A 433 18.79 6.91 23.77
C GLN A 433 19.16 5.79 24.76
N ILE A 434 19.71 4.68 24.28
CA ILE A 434 20.24 3.62 25.15
C ILE A 434 21.40 4.19 25.98
N PRO A 435 21.38 4.08 27.33
CA PRO A 435 22.41 4.63 28.20
C PRO A 435 23.83 4.19 27.80
N GLY A 436 24.75 5.15 27.67
CA GLY A 436 26.15 4.89 27.30
C GLY A 436 26.42 4.75 25.79
N ALA A 437 25.39 4.70 24.94
CA ALA A 437 25.56 4.65 23.50
C ALA A 437 26.09 5.98 22.94
N GLN A 438 27.17 5.92 22.14
CA GLN A 438 27.74 7.09 21.46
C GLN A 438 27.43 7.03 19.95
N PRO A 439 27.21 8.17 19.28
CA PRO A 439 27.04 8.18 17.83
C PRO A 439 28.32 7.68 17.14
N PRO A 440 28.22 6.98 16.00
CA PRO A 440 29.39 6.55 15.23
C PRO A 440 30.32 7.72 14.88
N SER A 441 31.63 7.51 14.83
CA SER A 441 32.64 8.58 14.70
C SER A 441 32.49 9.43 13.43
N SER A 442 32.07 8.83 12.31
CA SER A 442 31.77 9.52 11.04
C SER A 442 30.55 10.44 11.11
N VAL A 443 29.71 10.23 12.12
CA VAL A 443 28.41 10.85 12.34
C VAL A 443 28.51 11.88 13.46
N ALA A 444 29.41 11.68 14.42
CA ALA A 444 29.62 12.51 15.60
C ALA A 444 29.84 14.00 15.28
N SER A 445 30.51 14.37 14.19
CA SER A 445 30.74 15.79 13.82
C SER A 445 29.46 16.48 13.29
N TYR A 446 28.66 15.76 12.49
CA TYR A 446 27.39 16.26 11.97
C TYR A 446 26.34 16.38 13.09
N TRP A 447 26.44 15.51 14.10
CA TRP A 447 25.51 15.41 15.23
C TRP A 447 25.93 16.20 16.47
N ARG A 448 27.22 16.55 16.64
CA ARG A 448 27.68 17.50 17.68
C ARG A 448 27.26 18.95 17.39
N ASN A 449 27.19 19.33 16.11
CA ASN A 449 26.82 20.70 15.70
C ASN A 449 25.31 20.98 15.70
N LYS A 450 24.47 19.93 15.74
CA LYS A 450 23.02 20.05 15.83
C LYS A 450 22.59 19.20 17.00
N ASN A 451 22.07 19.81 18.06
CA ASN A 451 21.36 19.08 19.12
C ASN A 451 20.20 18.33 18.47
N ILE A 452 20.43 17.13 17.90
CA ILE A 452 19.45 16.46 17.07
C ILE A 452 18.26 16.05 17.90
N ASN A 453 18.37 15.85 19.21
CA ASN A 453 17.18 15.68 20.03
C ASN A 453 16.33 16.95 20.08
N LYS A 454 16.95 18.14 20.11
CA LYS A 454 16.23 19.41 19.98
C LYS A 454 15.73 19.61 18.55
N LEU A 455 16.53 19.32 17.52
CA LEU A 455 16.13 19.45 16.13
C LEU A 455 15.07 18.42 15.73
N ARG A 456 15.12 17.18 16.23
CA ARG A 456 14.15 16.10 16.03
C ARG A 456 12.87 16.42 16.78
N ARG A 457 12.93 16.81 18.07
CA ARG A 457 11.74 17.29 18.78
C ARG A 457 11.17 18.56 18.15
N VAL A 458 11.99 19.51 17.71
CA VAL A 458 11.53 20.74 17.04
C VAL A 458 11.02 20.46 15.64
N VAL A 459 11.66 19.61 14.85
CA VAL A 459 11.20 19.23 13.51
C VAL A 459 9.95 18.39 13.63
N MET A 460 9.87 17.41 14.53
CA MET A 460 8.66 16.62 14.78
C MET A 460 7.53 17.48 15.34
N LYS A 461 7.80 18.33 16.35
CA LYS A 461 6.81 19.27 16.90
C LYS A 461 6.34 20.24 15.82
N ASN A 462 7.25 20.90 15.12
CA ASN A 462 6.91 21.81 14.03
C ASN A 462 6.21 21.06 12.89
N GLN A 463 6.56 19.81 12.60
CA GLN A 463 5.93 19.02 11.54
C GLN A 463 4.51 18.62 11.94
N VAL A 464 4.30 18.17 13.18
CA VAL A 464 2.98 17.87 13.71
C VAL A 464 2.11 19.13 13.72
N GLU A 465 2.65 20.27 14.22
CA GLU A 465 1.94 21.55 14.27
C GLU A 465 1.66 22.15 12.87
N LEU A 466 2.63 22.17 11.97
CA LEU A 466 2.51 22.71 10.60
C LEU A 466 1.61 21.81 9.73
N MET A 467 1.47 20.54 10.10
CA MET A 467 0.52 19.59 9.49
C MET A 467 -0.82 19.52 10.24
N GLY A 468 -1.07 20.41 11.21
CA GLY A 468 -2.36 20.58 11.89
C GLY A 468 -2.72 19.45 12.85
N GLY A 469 -1.74 18.64 13.26
CA GLY A 469 -1.89 17.64 14.31
C GLY A 469 -1.51 18.18 15.69
N ASP A 470 -2.02 17.53 16.74
CA ASP A 470 -1.61 17.81 18.11
C ASP A 470 -0.44 16.90 18.52
N TRP A 471 0.60 17.52 19.11
CA TRP A 471 1.78 16.83 19.60
C TRP A 471 1.48 15.95 20.82
N GLY A 472 0.53 16.37 21.66
CA GLY A 472 0.07 15.61 22.82
C GLY A 472 -0.57 14.29 22.40
N ASP A 473 -1.51 14.36 21.46
CA ASP A 473 -2.16 13.19 20.86
C ASP A 473 -1.17 12.25 20.15
N TYR A 474 -0.20 12.80 19.42
CA TYR A 474 0.86 12.01 18.78
C TYR A 474 1.66 11.21 19.82
N LYS A 475 2.13 11.88 20.89
CA LYS A 475 2.88 11.22 21.97
C LYS A 475 2.04 10.13 22.64
N LYS A 476 0.77 10.43 22.94
CA LYS A 476 -0.15 9.48 23.59
C LYS A 476 -0.35 8.22 22.75
N ARG A 477 -0.53 8.36 21.43
CA ARG A 477 -0.67 7.21 20.50
C ARG A 477 0.63 6.41 20.38
N MET A 478 1.77 7.07 20.24
CA MET A 478 3.07 6.39 20.20
C MET A 478 3.32 5.58 21.48
N MET A 479 3.00 6.17 22.64
CA MET A 479 3.05 5.46 23.92
C MET A 479 2.07 4.29 23.93
N GLN A 480 0.80 4.49 23.56
CA GLN A 480 -0.22 3.45 23.53
C GLN A 480 0.14 2.30 22.57
N MET A 481 0.81 2.57 21.45
CA MET A 481 1.32 1.54 20.52
C MET A 481 2.41 0.67 21.15
N LEU A 482 3.19 1.25 22.07
CA LEU A 482 4.27 0.59 22.81
C LEU A 482 3.78 -0.09 24.11
N GLN A 483 2.54 0.18 24.56
CA GLN A 483 1.91 -0.55 25.65
C GLN A 483 1.35 -1.87 25.10
N GLU A 484 1.75 -2.99 25.68
CA GLU A 484 1.16 -4.30 25.38
C GLU A 484 -0.32 -4.34 25.84
N GLN A 485 -1.19 -4.95 25.02
CA GLN A 485 -2.60 -5.16 25.36
C GLN A 485 -2.85 -6.51 26.05
N SER A 486 -1.85 -7.38 26.13
CA SER A 486 -1.92 -8.70 26.78
C SER A 486 -1.27 -8.62 28.16
N GLY A 487 -1.91 -9.19 29.18
CA GLY A 487 -1.44 -9.19 30.57
C GLY A 487 -0.23 -10.09 30.85
N ASP A 488 0.70 -10.18 29.90
CA ASP A 488 2.00 -10.83 30.08
C ASP A 488 3.05 -9.80 30.57
N ASP A 489 4.15 -10.29 31.14
CA ASP A 489 5.24 -9.42 31.62
C ASP A 489 5.93 -8.71 30.43
N GLU A 490 6.08 -7.39 30.54
CA GLU A 490 6.71 -6.55 29.50
C GLU A 490 8.18 -6.96 29.28
N ASP A 491 8.55 -7.25 28.03
CA ASP A 491 9.93 -7.63 27.63
C ASP A 491 10.92 -6.46 27.83
N ASP A 492 12.17 -6.78 28.18
CA ASP A 492 13.31 -5.87 28.42
C ASP A 492 13.44 -4.78 27.34
N VAL A 493 13.14 -5.11 26.08
CA VAL A 493 13.21 -4.15 24.96
C VAL A 493 12.07 -3.13 25.00
N ALA A 494 10.83 -3.56 25.28
CA ALA A 494 9.68 -2.67 25.41
C ALA A 494 9.80 -1.79 26.66
N GLN A 495 10.31 -2.37 27.73
CA GLN A 495 10.64 -1.71 28.99
C GLN A 495 11.69 -0.61 28.79
N ALA A 496 12.77 -0.89 28.05
CA ALA A 496 13.81 0.08 27.72
C ALA A 496 13.28 1.26 26.89
N VAL A 497 12.39 0.99 25.93
CA VAL A 497 11.77 2.05 25.11
C VAL A 497 10.82 2.92 25.95
N ARG A 498 10.04 2.34 26.88
CA ARG A 498 9.18 3.11 27.81
C ARG A 498 9.99 3.93 28.81
N MET A 499 11.07 3.37 29.35
CA MET A 499 12.01 4.11 30.21
C MET A 499 12.58 5.36 29.52
N ALA A 500 12.74 5.33 28.19
CA ALA A 500 13.24 6.48 27.42
C ALA A 500 12.17 7.54 27.12
N LEU A 501 10.88 7.19 27.11
CA LEU A 501 9.78 8.05 26.64
C LEU A 501 8.87 8.58 27.76
N ASP A 502 8.81 7.86 28.88
CA ASP A 502 8.02 8.19 30.07
C ASP A 502 8.91 8.37 31.31
N PRO A 503 9.04 9.61 31.84
CA PRO A 503 9.84 9.87 33.02
C PRO A 503 9.24 9.29 34.32
N THR A 504 7.97 8.86 34.32
CA THR A 504 7.30 8.25 35.49
C THR A 504 7.37 6.72 35.52
N TYR A 505 7.64 6.10 34.37
CA TYR A 505 7.72 4.64 34.26
C TYR A 505 8.85 3.98 35.08
N PRO A 506 10.04 4.60 35.26
CA PRO A 506 11.05 4.06 36.17
C PRO A 506 10.58 3.93 37.63
N LEU A 507 9.69 4.82 38.09
CA LEU A 507 9.09 4.73 39.42
C LEU A 507 8.07 3.59 39.50
N GLU A 508 7.23 3.44 38.48
CA GLU A 508 6.26 2.33 38.38
C GLU A 508 6.97 0.97 38.37
N LEU A 509 8.10 0.86 37.66
CA LEU A 509 8.91 -0.35 37.62
C LEU A 509 9.54 -0.70 38.97
N ALA A 510 10.01 0.32 39.69
CA ALA A 510 10.55 0.17 41.03
C ALA A 510 9.49 -0.31 42.02
N GLU A 511 8.25 0.20 41.92
CA GLU A 511 7.14 -0.26 42.75
C GLU A 511 6.75 -1.71 42.43
N ARG A 512 6.58 -2.08 41.15
CA ARG A 512 6.31 -3.48 40.76
C ARG A 512 7.39 -4.45 41.22
N SER A 513 8.66 -4.04 41.12
CA SER A 513 9.79 -4.84 41.59
C SER A 513 9.75 -5.04 43.11
N ARG A 514 9.37 -3.99 43.86
CA ARG A 514 9.22 -4.08 45.33
C ARG A 514 8.10 -5.05 45.70
N ASP A 515 6.95 -4.95 45.05
CA ASP A 515 5.79 -5.79 45.33
C ASP A 515 6.07 -7.28 44.98
N ALA A 516 6.81 -7.53 43.90
CA ALA A 516 7.25 -8.89 43.53
C ALA A 516 8.22 -9.48 44.57
N VAL A 517 9.14 -8.67 45.11
CA VAL A 517 10.07 -9.09 46.16
C VAL A 517 9.33 -9.40 47.47
N GLU A 518 8.36 -8.57 47.88
CA GLU A 518 7.53 -8.85 49.06
C GLU A 518 6.75 -10.15 48.91
N LYS A 519 6.11 -10.36 47.75
CA LYS A 519 5.36 -11.58 47.47
C LYS A 519 6.25 -12.83 47.48
N ASN A 520 7.46 -12.75 46.91
CA ASN A 520 8.42 -13.85 46.98
C ASN A 520 8.86 -14.15 48.42
N MET A 521 9.10 -13.12 49.24
CA MET A 521 9.41 -13.30 50.66
C MET A 521 8.26 -13.96 51.43
N GLU A 522 7.01 -13.60 51.15
CA GLU A 522 5.85 -14.26 51.75
C GLU A 522 5.73 -15.73 51.33
N THR A 523 5.97 -16.01 50.05
CA THR A 523 5.92 -17.37 49.50
C THR A 523 7.03 -18.23 50.11
N GLU A 524 8.23 -17.68 50.27
CA GLU A 524 9.36 -18.33 50.94
C GLU A 524 9.07 -18.59 52.42
N ARG A 525 8.50 -17.63 53.16
CA ARG A 525 8.06 -17.84 54.54
C ARG A 525 7.00 -18.93 54.65
N ALA A 526 6.01 -18.93 53.76
CA ALA A 526 4.96 -19.94 53.73
C ALA A 526 5.53 -21.33 53.40
N PHE A 527 6.49 -21.41 52.48
CA PHE A 527 7.20 -22.64 52.17
C PHE A 527 7.98 -23.16 53.39
N HIS A 528 8.74 -22.30 54.07
CA HIS A 528 9.48 -22.69 55.27
C HIS A 528 8.58 -23.11 56.43
N ALA A 529 7.44 -22.42 56.63
CA ALA A 529 6.44 -22.82 57.63
C ALA A 529 5.85 -24.20 57.29
N ASN A 530 5.50 -24.43 56.02
CA ASN A 530 4.98 -25.72 55.56
C ASN A 530 6.01 -26.85 55.72
N VAL A 531 7.28 -26.59 55.40
CA VAL A 531 8.37 -27.55 55.61
C VAL A 531 8.54 -27.85 57.11
N ALA A 532 8.52 -26.83 57.97
CA ALA A 532 8.62 -27.02 59.41
C ALA A 532 7.46 -27.85 60.00
N GLU A 533 6.23 -27.64 59.51
CA GLU A 533 5.05 -28.43 59.91
C GLU A 533 5.03 -29.85 59.33
N SER A 534 5.50 -30.00 58.08
CA SER A 534 5.44 -31.26 57.35
C SER A 534 6.52 -32.25 57.80
N PHE A 535 7.63 -31.77 58.37
CA PHE A 535 8.81 -32.56 58.71
C PHE A 535 9.20 -32.42 60.18
N ILE A 536 8.21 -32.57 61.08
CA ILE A 536 8.40 -32.46 62.54
C ILE A 536 9.22 -33.64 63.09
N THR A 537 8.94 -34.86 62.63
CA THR A 537 9.52 -36.10 63.19
C THR A 537 10.55 -36.74 62.29
N ASP A 538 10.38 -36.61 60.97
CA ASP A 538 11.24 -37.23 59.96
C ASP A 538 11.79 -36.12 59.06
N SER A 539 13.09 -36.19 58.75
CA SER A 539 13.72 -35.24 57.85
C SER A 539 13.13 -35.36 56.43
N PRO A 540 13.16 -34.27 55.62
CA PRO A 540 12.75 -34.32 54.21
C PRO A 540 13.44 -35.43 53.42
N ARG A 541 14.67 -35.78 53.82
CA ARG A 541 15.45 -36.84 53.20
C ARG A 541 14.92 -38.24 53.55
N GLU A 542 14.63 -38.51 54.82
CA GLU A 542 14.05 -39.80 55.25
C GLU A 542 12.70 -40.06 54.60
N ARG A 543 11.87 -39.03 54.45
CA ARG A 543 10.56 -39.16 53.79
C ARG A 543 10.68 -39.41 52.29
N PHE A 544 11.69 -38.84 51.64
CA PHE A 544 12.01 -39.08 50.22
C PHE A 544 12.55 -40.51 50.02
N ASP A 545 13.47 -40.95 50.88
CA ASP A 545 14.08 -42.27 50.82
C ASP A 545 13.05 -43.38 51.12
N ALA A 546 12.11 -43.16 52.05
CA ALA A 546 10.98 -44.07 52.31
C ALA A 546 9.99 -44.17 51.13
N LYS A 547 9.79 -43.08 50.37
CA LYS A 547 8.92 -43.07 49.19
C LYS A 547 9.56 -43.77 48.00
N SER A 548 10.87 -43.62 47.83
CA SER A 548 11.65 -44.24 46.76
C SER A 548 11.96 -45.73 47.04
N ALA A 549 12.04 -46.14 48.31
CA ALA A 549 12.09 -47.55 48.69
C ALA A 549 10.81 -48.34 48.33
N LYS A 550 9.64 -47.68 48.24
CA LYS A 550 8.38 -48.30 47.81
C LYS A 550 8.27 -48.51 46.28
N ILE A 551 9.23 -48.00 45.50
CA ILE A 551 9.18 -48.00 44.01
C ILE A 551 10.12 -49.05 43.39
N ARG A 552 10.86 -49.83 44.18
CA ARG A 552 11.61 -50.99 43.67
C ARG A 552 10.86 -52.29 44.02
N PRO A 553 10.48 -53.13 43.04
CA PRO A 553 10.05 -54.49 43.33
C PRO A 553 11.19 -55.34 43.90
#